data_AF-A0A9W9YZ23-F1
#
_entry.id   AF-A0A9W9YZ23-F1
#
_cell.length_a   1.000
_cell.length_b   1.000
_cell.length_c   1.000
_cell.angle_alpha   90.00
_cell.angle_beta   90.00
_cell.angle_gamma   90.00
#
_symmetry.space_group_name_H-M   'P 1'
#
loop_
_entity.id
_entity.type
_entity.pdbx_description
1 polymer ?
#
loop_
_entity_poly.entity_id
_entity_poly.type
_entity_poly.pdbx_seq_one_letter_code
_entity_poly.pdbx_strand_id
1 'polypeptide(L)'
;MLVRFYTDWVVLLFIFGQLVDIIKEVYQQGKVRFFSNNWNYLAIATVTSFLLHVVIWWTGRAALIEKLDSMTWESHAKDQSYTIVLISEFLNSVNTIFWSLFGQIDPGSFKIAEGEYDIISKTGITLFGAFNLIAVLVALNMLIAILNDSYVQITANLDTEWKFNRTKLWLSWVYKESVLPPPFNLLYLSLPFLWVMKRVMTACCSKRVLLLFKKFLKKRPKSTWKVRRINEKERREVIRHLILRNLAKKSYHPETGTELNASQGESDHEHETTVFFANSGLQASQSNGIATMETTKM
;
A
#
# COMPACT_ATOMS: atom_id res chain seq x y z
N MET A 1 -13.85 -37.61 6.25
CA MET A 1 -14.01 -37.04 4.89
C MET A 1 -15.02 -35.89 4.88
N LEU A 2 -16.23 -36.06 5.46
CA LEU A 2 -17.23 -35.00 5.59
C LEU A 2 -16.74 -33.75 6.35
N VAL A 3 -16.09 -33.90 7.50
CA VAL A 3 -15.58 -32.75 8.29
C VAL A 3 -14.58 -31.89 7.48
N ARG A 4 -13.66 -32.52 6.75
CA ARG A 4 -12.71 -31.81 5.86
C ARG A 4 -13.42 -31.07 4.74
N PHE A 5 -14.47 -31.65 4.16
CA PHE A 5 -15.26 -30.99 3.13
C PHE A 5 -15.94 -29.73 3.68
N TYR A 6 -16.57 -29.79 4.86
CA TYR A 6 -17.21 -28.62 5.46
C TYR A 6 -16.21 -27.51 5.82
N THR A 7 -15.02 -27.85 6.32
CA THR A 7 -14.00 -26.84 6.64
C THR A 7 -13.54 -26.09 5.38
N ASP A 8 -13.40 -26.78 4.25
CA ASP A 8 -12.98 -26.17 2.99
C ASP A 8 -14.02 -25.14 2.50
N TRP A 9 -15.31 -25.44 2.62
CA TRP A 9 -16.39 -24.50 2.26
C TRP A 9 -16.43 -23.27 3.16
N VAL A 10 -16.16 -23.42 4.47
CA VAL A 10 -16.09 -22.29 5.39
C VAL A 10 -14.90 -21.39 5.06
N VAL A 11 -13.74 -21.98 4.74
CA VAL A 11 -12.55 -21.24 4.31
C VAL A 11 -12.80 -20.52 2.99
N LEU A 12 -13.44 -21.17 2.01
CA LEU A 12 -13.82 -20.54 0.74
C LEU A 12 -14.75 -19.34 0.92
N LEU A 13 -15.74 -19.46 1.82
CA LEU A 13 -16.65 -18.37 2.15
C LEU A 13 -15.91 -17.18 2.80
N PHE A 14 -14.89 -17.45 3.62
CA PHE A 14 -14.03 -16.41 4.20
C PHE A 14 -13.15 -15.72 3.14
N ILE A 15 -12.53 -16.49 2.24
CA ILE A 15 -11.72 -15.97 1.13
C ILE A 15 -12.58 -15.07 0.22
N PHE A 16 -13.80 -15.50 -0.11
CA PHE A 16 -14.72 -14.69 -0.90
C PHE A 16 -15.14 -13.40 -0.16
N GLY A 17 -15.31 -13.47 1.16
CA GLY A 17 -15.48 -12.30 2.02
C GLY A 17 -14.35 -11.29 1.92
N GLN A 18 -13.10 -11.76 2.00
CA GLN A 18 -11.92 -10.90 1.85
C GLN A 18 -11.82 -10.31 0.44
N LEU A 19 -12.15 -11.08 -0.60
CA LEU A 19 -12.14 -10.59 -1.98
C LEU A 19 -13.12 -9.42 -2.18
N VAL A 20 -14.34 -9.55 -1.66
CA VAL A 20 -15.36 -8.48 -1.72
C VAL A 20 -14.89 -7.24 -0.95
N ASP A 21 -14.26 -7.42 0.21
CA ASP A 21 -13.69 -6.33 0.99
C ASP A 21 -12.63 -5.55 0.20
N ILE A 22 -11.70 -6.25 -0.45
CA ILE A 22 -10.65 -5.62 -1.28
C ILE A 22 -11.27 -4.87 -2.45
N ILE A 23 -12.21 -5.48 -3.17
CA ILE A 23 -12.88 -4.83 -4.31
C ILE A 23 -13.60 -3.55 -3.85
N LYS A 24 -14.26 -3.60 -2.70
CA LYS A 24 -14.92 -2.44 -2.10
C LYS A 24 -13.92 -1.36 -1.72
N GLU A 25 -12.79 -1.74 -1.14
CA GLU A 25 -11.74 -0.81 -0.71
C GLU A 25 -11.09 -0.10 -1.92
N VAL A 26 -10.83 -0.82 -3.01
CA VAL A 26 -10.37 -0.25 -4.29
C VAL A 26 -11.38 0.77 -4.83
N TYR A 27 -12.68 0.48 -4.74
CA TYR A 27 -13.73 1.38 -5.22
C TYR A 27 -13.85 2.64 -4.34
N GLN A 28 -13.78 2.50 -3.01
CA GLN A 28 -13.95 3.62 -2.08
C GLN A 28 -12.73 4.54 -2.00
N GLN A 29 -11.51 3.98 -2.02
CA GLN A 29 -10.26 4.75 -1.91
C GLN A 29 -9.80 5.30 -3.27
N GLY A 30 -10.22 4.66 -4.37
CA GLY A 30 -9.72 4.94 -5.71
C GLY A 30 -8.36 4.26 -5.98
N LYS A 31 -8.09 3.95 -7.26
CA LYS A 31 -6.92 3.15 -7.68
C LYS A 31 -5.58 3.71 -7.17
N VAL A 32 -5.33 5.00 -7.36
CA VAL A 32 -4.02 5.61 -7.05
C VAL A 32 -3.70 5.56 -5.55
N ARG A 33 -4.66 5.90 -4.69
CA ARG A 33 -4.45 5.88 -3.23
C ARG A 33 -4.36 4.46 -2.70
N PHE A 34 -5.11 3.53 -3.29
CA PHE A 34 -5.07 2.12 -2.91
C PHE A 34 -3.69 1.50 -3.17
N PHE A 35 -3.10 1.73 -4.34
CA PHE A 35 -1.77 1.21 -4.71
C PHE A 35 -0.59 1.96 -4.10
N SER A 36 -0.84 3.06 -3.36
CA SER A 36 0.22 3.75 -2.62
C SER A 36 0.47 3.13 -1.24
N ASN A 37 -0.44 2.29 -0.73
CA ASN A 37 -0.34 1.74 0.62
C ASN A 37 0.23 0.31 0.60
N ASN A 38 1.39 0.10 1.23
CA ASN A 38 2.04 -1.21 1.29
C ASN A 38 1.17 -2.31 1.91
N TRP A 39 0.31 -1.96 2.88
CA TRP A 39 -0.64 -2.89 3.49
C TRP A 39 -1.66 -3.47 2.50
N ASN A 40 -2.03 -2.69 1.48
CA ASN A 40 -2.99 -3.15 0.47
C ASN A 40 -2.37 -4.19 -0.46
N TYR A 41 -1.06 -4.11 -0.71
CA TYR A 41 -0.34 -5.16 -1.44
C TYR A 41 -0.30 -6.47 -0.66
N LEU A 42 -0.10 -6.41 0.65
CA LEU A 42 -0.15 -7.60 1.51
C LEU A 42 -1.55 -8.24 1.50
N ALA A 43 -2.60 -7.44 1.54
CA ALA A 43 -3.98 -7.92 1.42
C ALA A 43 -4.25 -8.57 0.05
N ILE A 44 -3.75 -8.00 -1.04
CA ILE A 44 -3.84 -8.63 -2.37
C ILE A 44 -3.06 -9.95 -2.38
N ALA A 45 -1.82 -9.96 -1.90
CA ALA A 45 -0.94 -11.13 -1.91
C ALA A 45 -1.52 -12.31 -1.13
N THR A 46 -2.16 -12.03 0.02
CA THR A 46 -2.83 -13.08 0.81
C THR A 46 -4.01 -13.68 0.04
N VAL A 47 -4.90 -12.85 -0.53
CA VAL A 47 -6.05 -13.35 -1.29
C VAL A 47 -5.61 -14.09 -2.56
N THR A 48 -4.60 -13.60 -3.29
CA THR A 48 -4.08 -14.30 -4.48
C THR A 48 -3.45 -15.63 -4.11
N SER A 49 -2.73 -15.72 -3.00
CA SER A 49 -2.16 -16.98 -2.49
C SER A 49 -3.26 -18.01 -2.19
N PHE A 50 -4.35 -17.59 -1.52
CA PHE A 50 -5.49 -18.47 -1.26
C PHE A 50 -6.22 -18.90 -2.54
N LEU A 51 -6.40 -17.99 -3.50
CA LEU A 51 -7.01 -18.33 -4.79
C LEU A 51 -6.13 -19.33 -5.56
N LEU A 52 -4.82 -19.11 -5.58
CA LEU A 52 -3.87 -20.02 -6.20
C LEU A 52 -3.90 -21.41 -5.53
N HIS A 53 -4.00 -21.46 -4.20
CA HIS A 53 -4.17 -22.71 -3.48
C HIS A 53 -5.44 -23.47 -3.92
N VAL A 54 -6.58 -22.77 -4.02
CA VAL A 54 -7.85 -23.38 -4.47
C VAL A 54 -7.73 -23.87 -5.92
N VAL A 55 -7.09 -23.11 -6.79
CA VAL A 55 -6.85 -23.51 -8.19
C VAL A 55 -5.98 -24.76 -8.26
N ILE A 56 -4.84 -24.78 -7.55
CA ILE A 56 -3.93 -25.94 -7.50
C ILE A 56 -4.65 -27.18 -6.94
N TRP A 57 -5.46 -26.99 -5.89
CA TRP A 57 -6.20 -28.09 -5.31
C TRP A 57 -7.24 -28.65 -6.28
N TRP A 58 -7.95 -27.77 -7.00
CA TRP A 58 -8.92 -28.17 -8.01
C TRP A 58 -8.26 -28.88 -9.20
N THR A 59 -7.18 -28.33 -9.75
CA THR A 59 -6.46 -28.95 -10.87
C THR A 59 -5.81 -30.27 -10.45
N GLY A 60 -5.24 -30.35 -9.25
CA GLY A 60 -4.70 -31.59 -8.70
C GLY A 60 -5.77 -32.68 -8.54
N ARG A 61 -6.98 -32.32 -8.11
CA ARG A 61 -8.12 -33.25 -8.02
C ARG A 61 -8.61 -33.70 -9.39
N ALA A 62 -8.77 -32.77 -10.34
CA ALA A 62 -9.19 -33.08 -11.70
C ALA A 62 -8.18 -34.03 -12.39
N ALA A 63 -6.88 -33.71 -12.31
CA ALA A 63 -5.82 -34.55 -12.85
C ALA A 63 -5.72 -35.91 -12.16
N LEU A 64 -5.95 -35.99 -10.84
CA LEU A 64 -6.00 -37.26 -10.12
C LEU A 64 -7.18 -38.12 -10.57
N ILE A 65 -8.35 -37.54 -10.80
CA ILE A 65 -9.55 -38.26 -11.28
C ILE A 65 -9.31 -38.80 -12.68
N GLU A 66 -8.74 -37.98 -13.58
CA GLU A 66 -8.40 -38.38 -14.95
C GLU A 66 -7.29 -39.46 -14.99
N LYS A 67 -6.30 -39.36 -14.10
CA LYS A 67 -5.21 -40.34 -13.99
C LYS A 67 -5.63 -41.65 -13.32
N LEU A 68 -6.67 -41.64 -12.49
CA LEU A 68 -7.26 -42.85 -11.92
C LEU A 68 -8.02 -43.66 -12.99
N ASP A 69 -8.55 -42.99 -14.02
CA ASP A 69 -9.33 -43.58 -15.11
C ASP A 69 -8.45 -44.09 -16.27
N SER A 70 -7.24 -43.56 -16.42
CA SER A 70 -6.34 -43.79 -17.57
C SER A 70 -5.08 -44.60 -17.24
N MET A 71 -5.09 -45.43 -16.20
CA MET A 71 -3.89 -46.11 -15.68
C MET A 71 -3.36 -47.23 -16.62
N THR A 72 -2.74 -46.84 -17.73
CA THR A 72 -1.78 -47.63 -18.52
C THR A 72 -0.48 -46.84 -18.57
N TRP A 73 0.53 -47.30 -17.82
CA TRP A 73 1.82 -46.63 -17.72
C TRP A 73 2.62 -46.81 -19.01
N GLU A 74 2.63 -45.82 -19.89
CA GLU A 74 3.67 -45.70 -20.91
C GLU A 74 4.79 -44.77 -20.43
N SER A 75 6.02 -45.26 -20.55
CA SER A 75 7.26 -44.62 -20.17
C SER A 75 7.59 -43.44 -21.09
N HIS A 76 7.01 -42.28 -20.81
CA HIS A 76 7.39 -41.02 -21.46
C HIS A 76 8.61 -40.40 -20.78
N ALA A 77 9.78 -40.98 -21.00
CA ALA A 77 11.06 -40.30 -20.78
C ALA A 77 11.46 -39.60 -22.09
N LYS A 78 11.07 -38.34 -22.26
CA LYS A 78 11.50 -37.50 -23.39
C LYS A 78 11.78 -36.09 -22.89
N ASP A 79 12.97 -35.55 -23.20
CA ASP A 79 13.53 -34.19 -23.09
C ASP A 79 13.07 -33.22 -21.97
N GLN A 80 11.82 -33.17 -21.54
CA GLN A 80 11.41 -32.37 -20.37
C GLN A 80 12.04 -32.85 -19.06
N SER A 81 12.58 -34.07 -18.99
CA SER A 81 13.20 -34.59 -17.77
C SER A 81 14.51 -33.87 -17.40
N TYR A 82 15.35 -33.48 -18.35
CA TYR A 82 16.64 -32.86 -18.02
C TYR A 82 16.48 -31.42 -17.51
N THR A 83 15.53 -30.65 -18.04
CA THR A 83 15.27 -29.29 -17.57
C THR A 83 14.68 -29.28 -16.16
N ILE A 84 13.76 -30.22 -15.87
CA ILE A 84 13.17 -30.39 -14.54
C ILE A 84 14.25 -30.77 -13.52
N VAL A 85 15.15 -31.70 -13.88
CA VAL A 85 16.26 -32.10 -13.00
C VAL A 85 17.19 -30.91 -12.73
N LEU A 86 17.62 -30.18 -13.75
CA LEU A 86 18.50 -29.01 -13.58
C LEU A 86 17.87 -27.92 -12.69
N ILE A 87 16.58 -27.63 -12.87
CA ILE A 87 15.85 -26.67 -12.03
C ILE A 87 15.79 -27.18 -10.58
N SER A 88 15.54 -28.48 -10.38
CA SER A 88 15.48 -29.06 -9.04
C SER A 88 16.83 -28.99 -8.31
N GLU A 89 17.94 -29.27 -9.00
CA GLU A 89 19.28 -29.18 -8.42
C GLU A 89 19.68 -27.74 -8.07
N PHE A 90 19.30 -26.78 -8.92
CA PHE A 90 19.49 -25.36 -8.62
C PHE A 90 18.70 -24.94 -7.37
N LEU A 91 17.43 -25.32 -7.26
CA LEU A 91 16.60 -24.99 -6.10
C LEU A 91 17.11 -25.67 -4.82
N ASN A 92 17.61 -26.91 -4.91
CA ASN A 92 18.26 -27.61 -3.80
C ASN A 92 19.52 -26.87 -3.33
N SER A 93 20.30 -26.32 -4.27
CA SER A 93 21.49 -25.52 -3.96
C SER A 93 21.12 -24.22 -3.24
N VAL A 94 20.07 -23.51 -3.71
CA VAL A 94 19.54 -22.31 -3.04
C VAL A 94 19.02 -22.63 -1.63
N ASN A 95 18.32 -23.76 -1.48
CA ASN A 95 17.80 -24.24 -0.19
C ASN A 95 18.96 -24.52 0.79
N THR A 96 20.02 -25.17 0.30
CA THR A 96 21.25 -25.42 1.06
C THR A 96 21.88 -24.08 1.49
N ILE A 97 22.07 -23.13 0.59
CA ILE A 97 22.64 -21.82 0.97
C ILE A 97 21.74 -21.06 1.96
N PHE A 98 20.42 -21.19 1.86
CA PHE A 98 19.47 -20.55 2.78
C PHE A 98 19.55 -21.14 4.20
N TRP A 99 19.50 -22.46 4.35
CA TRP A 99 19.55 -23.10 5.66
C TRP A 99 20.93 -23.01 6.32
N SER A 100 21.99 -22.78 5.53
CA SER A 100 23.32 -22.55 6.09
C SER A 100 23.40 -21.28 6.91
N LEU A 101 22.65 -20.24 6.54
CA LEU A 101 22.59 -18.98 7.29
C LEU A 101 22.08 -19.18 8.73
N PHE A 102 21.29 -20.24 8.96
CA PHE A 102 20.77 -20.63 10.28
C PHE A 102 21.60 -21.73 10.96
N GLY A 103 22.72 -22.15 10.35
CA GLY A 103 23.59 -23.20 10.88
C GLY A 103 22.98 -24.61 10.82
N GLN A 104 21.98 -24.86 9.98
CA GLN A 104 21.30 -26.17 9.90
C GLN A 104 21.94 -27.16 8.91
N ILE A 105 23.13 -26.88 8.39
CA ILE A 105 23.77 -27.72 7.39
C ILE A 105 25.07 -28.27 7.92
N ASP A 106 25.16 -29.59 7.90
CA ASP A 106 26.36 -30.31 8.26
C ASP A 106 27.43 -30.12 7.18
N PRO A 107 28.65 -29.63 7.53
CA PRO A 107 29.77 -29.56 6.58
C PRO A 107 30.18 -30.92 6.00
N GLY A 108 29.76 -32.02 6.66
CA GLY A 108 29.97 -33.38 6.18
C GLY A 108 29.17 -33.76 4.93
N SER A 109 28.11 -33.03 4.61
CA SER A 109 27.28 -33.29 3.41
C SER A 109 28.00 -33.02 2.09
N PHE A 110 29.04 -32.18 2.10
CA PHE A 110 29.85 -31.84 0.94
C PHE A 110 30.99 -32.83 0.66
N LYS A 111 31.17 -33.84 1.52
CA LYS A 111 32.19 -34.87 1.33
C LYS A 111 31.69 -35.92 0.33
N ILE A 112 32.40 -36.04 -0.77
CA ILE A 112 32.16 -37.07 -1.79
C ILE A 112 32.90 -38.33 -1.34
N ALA A 113 32.25 -39.51 -1.39
CA ALA A 113 32.81 -40.77 -0.90
C ALA A 113 33.96 -41.31 -1.79
N GLU A 114 34.05 -40.84 -3.03
CA GLU A 114 35.08 -41.23 -3.99
C GLU A 114 36.35 -40.40 -3.78
N GLY A 115 37.44 -41.08 -3.41
CA GLY A 115 38.72 -40.43 -3.05
C GLY A 115 39.39 -39.64 -4.18
N GLU A 116 38.99 -39.86 -5.44
CA GLU A 116 39.53 -39.14 -6.61
C GLU A 116 39.12 -37.66 -6.65
N TYR A 117 38.01 -37.28 -5.98
CA TYR A 117 37.45 -35.93 -6.02
C TYR A 117 37.65 -35.13 -4.72
N ASP A 118 38.60 -35.51 -3.87
CA ASP A 118 38.89 -34.85 -2.58
C ASP A 118 39.18 -33.33 -2.72
N ILE A 119 39.83 -32.92 -3.81
CA ILE A 119 40.12 -31.50 -4.11
C ILE A 119 38.81 -30.71 -4.27
N ILE A 120 37.81 -31.30 -4.90
CA ILE A 120 36.50 -30.67 -5.14
C ILE A 120 35.75 -30.52 -3.82
N SER A 121 35.70 -31.57 -3.00
CA SER A 121 35.08 -31.50 -1.66
C SER A 121 35.75 -30.46 -0.75
N LYS A 122 37.08 -30.41 -0.71
CA LYS A 122 37.82 -29.41 0.08
C LYS A 122 37.56 -27.99 -0.40
N THR A 123 37.52 -27.78 -1.71
CA THR A 123 37.21 -26.47 -2.30
C THR A 123 35.77 -26.06 -1.99
N GLY A 124 34.81 -26.99 -2.10
CA GLY A 124 33.40 -26.76 -1.77
C GLY A 124 33.19 -26.36 -0.32
N ILE A 125 33.79 -27.08 0.64
CA ILE A 125 33.73 -26.75 2.07
C ILE A 125 34.37 -25.38 2.35
N THR A 126 35.51 -25.08 1.71
CA THR A 126 36.20 -23.79 1.88
C THR A 126 35.35 -22.63 1.36
N LEU A 127 34.78 -22.76 0.16
CA LEU A 127 33.94 -21.75 -0.46
C LEU A 127 32.64 -21.54 0.34
N PHE A 128 32.03 -22.63 0.81
CA PHE A 128 30.85 -22.58 1.67
C PHE A 128 31.15 -21.92 3.02
N GLY A 129 32.31 -22.21 3.63
CA GLY A 129 32.76 -21.55 4.85
C GLY A 129 33.00 -20.04 4.66
N ALA A 130 33.66 -19.66 3.57
CA ALA A 130 33.87 -18.25 3.22
C ALA A 130 32.55 -17.51 2.97
N PHE A 131 31.60 -18.15 2.27
CA PHE A 131 30.25 -17.60 2.08
C PHE A 131 29.56 -17.33 3.42
N ASN A 132 29.53 -18.31 4.32
CA ASN A 132 28.88 -18.15 5.62
C ASN A 132 29.59 -17.09 6.49
N LEU A 133 30.93 -17.00 6.42
CA LEU A 133 31.69 -15.96 7.10
C LEU A 133 31.27 -14.55 6.64
N ILE A 134 31.19 -14.33 5.32
CA ILE A 134 30.80 -13.04 4.75
C ILE A 134 29.33 -12.73 5.05
N ALA A 135 28.43 -13.70 4.81
CA ALA A 135 27.00 -13.50 4.98
C ALA A 135 26.62 -13.29 6.46
N VAL A 136 27.14 -14.11 7.37
CA VAL A 136 26.77 -14.06 8.79
C VAL A 136 27.60 -13.06 9.58
N LEU A 137 28.92 -12.96 9.38
CA LEU A 137 29.72 -12.02 10.19
C LEU A 137 29.75 -10.61 9.60
N VAL A 138 29.88 -10.47 8.29
CA VAL A 138 30.01 -9.12 7.69
C VAL A 138 28.63 -8.54 7.42
N ALA A 139 27.80 -9.21 6.62
CA ALA A 139 26.53 -8.64 6.19
C ALA A 139 25.53 -8.46 7.35
N LEU A 140 25.44 -9.42 8.28
CA LEU A 140 24.57 -9.29 9.45
C LEU A 140 24.99 -8.14 10.37
N ASN A 141 26.30 -7.98 10.63
CA ASN A 141 26.79 -6.87 11.46
C ASN A 141 26.56 -5.51 10.80
N MET A 142 26.72 -5.42 9.47
CA MET A 142 26.37 -4.21 8.72
C MET A 142 24.86 -3.94 8.76
N LEU A 143 24.04 -4.98 8.66
CA LEU A 143 22.58 -4.85 8.78
C LEU A 143 22.18 -4.35 10.16
N ILE A 144 22.76 -4.90 11.24
CA ILE A 144 22.51 -4.42 12.60
C ILE A 144 22.93 -2.96 12.74
N ALA A 145 24.09 -2.57 12.20
CA ALA A 145 24.56 -1.19 12.27
C ALA A 145 23.59 -0.21 11.59
N ILE A 146 23.13 -0.52 10.37
CA ILE A 146 22.16 0.32 9.63
C ILE A 146 20.80 0.35 10.34
N LEU A 147 20.36 -0.79 10.87
CA LEU A 147 19.10 -0.86 11.63
C LEU A 147 19.17 -0.04 12.92
N ASN A 148 20.31 -0.03 13.61
CA ASN A 148 20.49 0.76 14.83
C ASN A 148 20.45 2.27 14.53
N ASP A 149 21.16 2.71 13.49
CA ASP A 149 21.14 4.12 13.08
C ASP A 149 19.73 4.57 12.67
N SER A 150 19.05 3.79 11.83
CA SER A 150 17.66 4.10 11.43
C SER A 150 16.68 4.06 12.60
N TYR A 151 16.87 3.18 13.59
CA TYR A 151 16.04 3.13 14.79
C TYR A 151 16.14 4.41 15.62
N VAL A 152 17.37 4.94 15.81
CA VAL A 152 17.58 6.20 16.53
C VAL A 152 16.87 7.36 15.81
N GLN A 153 17.00 7.44 14.48
CA GLN A 153 16.34 8.47 13.67
C GLN A 153 14.81 8.41 13.77
N ILE A 154 14.21 7.20 13.69
CA ILE A 154 12.76 7.01 13.78
C ILE A 154 12.26 7.35 15.20
N THR A 155 13.03 6.98 16.23
CA THR A 155 12.62 7.17 17.63
C THR A 155 12.46 8.66 18.01
N ALA A 156 13.21 9.55 17.35
CA ALA A 156 13.09 11.00 17.57
C ALA A 156 11.66 11.55 17.32
N ASN A 157 10.91 10.95 16.39
CA ASN A 157 9.55 11.36 16.02
C ASN A 157 8.49 10.28 16.29
N LEU A 158 8.82 9.25 17.07
CA LEU A 158 7.97 8.06 17.23
C LEU A 158 6.55 8.37 17.71
N ASP A 159 6.41 9.24 18.70
CA ASP A 159 5.11 9.54 19.31
C ASP A 159 4.18 10.29 18.33
N THR A 160 4.73 11.23 17.53
CA THR A 160 3.95 11.98 16.55
C THR A 160 3.51 11.09 15.39
N GLU A 161 4.42 10.26 14.85
CA GLU A 161 4.12 9.32 13.79
C GLU A 161 3.14 8.23 14.24
N TRP A 162 3.31 7.67 15.43
CA TRP A 162 2.39 6.67 15.99
C TRP A 162 1.00 7.25 16.18
N LYS A 163 0.86 8.45 16.77
CA LYS A 163 -0.43 9.12 16.95
C LYS A 163 -1.07 9.46 15.61
N PHE A 164 -0.30 9.87 14.62
CA PHE A 164 -0.79 10.12 13.26
C PHE A 164 -1.35 8.84 12.64
N ASN A 165 -0.59 7.74 12.67
CA ASN A 165 -1.02 6.45 12.13
C ASN A 165 -2.25 5.89 12.87
N ARG A 166 -2.28 6.01 14.20
CA ARG A 166 -3.45 5.62 15.01
C ARG A 166 -4.69 6.41 14.64
N THR A 167 -4.56 7.72 14.46
CA THR A 167 -5.68 8.59 14.07
C THR A 167 -6.13 8.26 12.65
N LYS A 168 -5.21 8.00 11.72
CA LYS A 168 -5.51 7.54 10.35
C LYS A 168 -6.30 6.23 10.37
N LEU A 169 -5.94 5.28 11.24
CA LEU A 169 -6.70 4.05 11.44
C LEU A 169 -8.11 4.38 11.94
N TRP A 170 -8.27 5.14 13.03
CA TRP A 170 -9.61 5.46 13.54
C TRP A 170 -10.47 6.18 12.51
N LEU A 171 -9.89 7.11 11.76
CA LEU A 171 -10.58 7.87 10.73
C LEU A 171 -11.07 6.95 9.59
N SER A 172 -10.30 5.91 9.24
CA SER A 172 -10.73 4.95 8.23
C SER A 172 -11.98 4.18 8.69
N TRP A 173 -12.10 3.87 9.98
CA TRP A 173 -13.28 3.21 10.55
C TRP A 173 -14.49 4.15 10.62
N VAL A 174 -14.29 5.40 11.03
CA VAL A 174 -15.37 6.40 11.13
C VAL A 174 -16.01 6.71 9.77
N TYR A 175 -15.22 6.73 8.69
CA TYR A 175 -15.74 6.97 7.35
C TYR A 175 -16.18 5.70 6.59
N LYS A 176 -15.88 4.50 7.09
CA LYS A 176 -16.24 3.25 6.40
C LYS A 176 -17.74 2.98 6.52
N GLU A 177 -18.43 2.94 5.37
CA GLU A 177 -19.89 2.74 5.33
C GLU A 177 -20.34 1.27 5.56
N SER A 178 -19.41 0.31 5.72
CA SER A 178 -19.74 -1.07 6.13
C SER A 178 -19.07 -1.44 7.44
N VAL A 179 -19.89 -1.93 8.36
CA VAL A 179 -19.52 -2.20 9.75
C VAL A 179 -19.29 -3.69 10.02
N LEU A 180 -19.52 -4.56 9.03
CA LEU A 180 -19.45 -6.02 9.19
C LEU A 180 -18.10 -6.57 8.71
N PRO A 181 -17.42 -7.39 9.52
CA PRO A 181 -16.19 -8.06 9.10
C PRO A 181 -16.50 -9.19 8.09
N PRO A 182 -15.51 -9.62 7.27
CA PRO A 182 -15.60 -10.88 6.54
C PRO A 182 -15.88 -12.05 7.51
N PRO A 183 -16.75 -13.00 7.15
CA PRO A 183 -17.50 -13.12 5.89
C PRO A 183 -18.88 -12.43 5.90
N PHE A 184 -19.30 -11.85 7.03
CA PHE A 184 -20.63 -11.27 7.21
C PHE A 184 -20.91 -10.06 6.31
N ASN A 185 -19.88 -9.45 5.70
CA ASN A 185 -20.07 -8.43 4.66
C ASN A 185 -20.85 -8.96 3.43
N LEU A 186 -20.79 -10.26 3.12
CA LEU A 186 -21.59 -10.86 2.04
C LEU A 186 -23.10 -10.75 2.30
N LEU A 187 -23.52 -10.81 3.56
CA LEU A 187 -24.94 -10.70 3.91
C LEU A 187 -25.47 -9.31 3.58
N TYR A 188 -24.68 -8.27 3.84
CA TYR A 188 -25.05 -6.90 3.50
C TYR A 188 -25.10 -6.66 1.98
N LEU A 189 -24.26 -7.34 1.18
CA LEU A 189 -24.30 -7.27 -0.27
C LEU A 189 -25.45 -8.09 -0.89
N SER A 190 -25.77 -9.24 -0.29
CA SER A 190 -26.84 -10.12 -0.77
C SER A 190 -28.23 -9.56 -0.49
N LEU A 191 -28.46 -8.79 0.57
CA LEU A 191 -29.76 -8.16 0.87
C LEU A 191 -30.30 -7.25 -0.27
N PRO A 192 -29.55 -6.24 -0.77
CA PRO A 192 -29.99 -5.45 -1.91
C PRO A 192 -30.01 -6.26 -3.21
N PHE A 193 -29.11 -7.23 -3.40
CA PHE A 193 -29.11 -8.10 -4.57
C PHE A 193 -30.36 -8.99 -4.64
N LEU A 194 -30.72 -9.67 -3.55
CA LEU A 194 -31.94 -10.48 -3.43
C LEU A 194 -33.20 -9.62 -3.59
N TRP A 195 -33.17 -8.38 -3.10
CA TRP A 195 -34.26 -7.44 -3.29
C TRP A 195 -34.36 -6.94 -4.74
N VAL A 196 -33.24 -6.68 -5.41
CA VAL A 196 -33.19 -6.36 -6.85
C VAL A 196 -33.64 -7.57 -7.68
N MET A 197 -33.23 -8.79 -7.34
CA MET A 197 -33.66 -10.01 -8.02
C MET A 197 -35.16 -10.25 -7.85
N LYS A 198 -35.70 -10.10 -6.63
CA LYS A 198 -37.16 -10.10 -6.40
C LYS A 198 -37.85 -8.98 -7.18
N ARG A 199 -37.21 -7.81 -7.29
CA ARG A 199 -37.73 -6.65 -8.04
C ARG A 199 -37.68 -6.83 -9.55
N VAL A 200 -36.68 -7.51 -10.11
CA VAL A 200 -36.62 -7.88 -11.53
C VAL A 200 -37.66 -8.95 -11.84
N MET A 201 -37.78 -9.95 -10.95
CA MET A 201 -38.78 -11.01 -11.03
C MET A 201 -40.21 -10.47 -10.90
N THR A 202 -40.43 -9.41 -10.10
CA THR A 202 -41.72 -8.70 -10.03
C THR A 202 -41.87 -7.58 -11.07
N ALA A 203 -40.80 -7.03 -11.65
CA ALA A 203 -40.87 -6.06 -12.74
C ALA A 203 -41.22 -6.71 -14.10
N CYS A 204 -41.02 -8.03 -14.23
CA CYS A 204 -41.74 -8.84 -15.21
C CYS A 204 -43.27 -8.79 -15.02
N CYS A 205 -43.79 -8.23 -13.92
CA CYS A 205 -45.20 -7.88 -13.69
C CYS A 205 -45.41 -6.42 -13.17
N SER A 206 -45.75 -5.53 -14.11
CA SER A 206 -46.40 -4.20 -13.96
C SER A 206 -45.65 -2.97 -13.39
N LYS A 207 -45.87 -1.83 -14.07
CA LYS A 207 -45.14 -0.55 -14.05
C LYS A 207 -45.39 0.38 -12.85
N ARG A 208 -46.12 -0.03 -11.80
CA ARG A 208 -46.54 0.86 -10.69
C ARG A 208 -45.46 1.14 -9.63
N VAL A 209 -44.38 0.37 -9.56
CA VAL A 209 -43.36 0.47 -8.49
C VAL A 209 -42.32 1.58 -8.72
N LEU A 210 -42.19 2.08 -9.96
CA LEU A 210 -41.18 3.11 -10.32
C LEU A 210 -41.41 4.45 -9.60
N LEU A 211 -42.68 4.81 -9.35
CA LEU A 211 -43.06 6.09 -8.73
C LEU A 211 -42.83 6.12 -7.22
N LEU A 212 -43.02 4.99 -6.53
CA LEU A 212 -42.70 4.88 -5.09
C LEU A 212 -41.19 5.01 -4.82
N PHE A 213 -40.36 4.69 -5.82
CA PHE A 213 -38.91 4.66 -5.67
C PHE A 213 -38.22 6.01 -5.63
N LYS A 214 -38.80 7.05 -6.25
CA LYS A 214 -38.29 8.42 -6.14
C LYS A 214 -38.41 8.99 -4.71
N LYS A 215 -39.28 8.43 -3.85
CA LYS A 215 -39.43 8.83 -2.45
C LYS A 215 -38.37 8.23 -1.51
N PHE A 216 -37.83 7.05 -1.82
CA PHE A 216 -36.93 6.31 -0.92
C PHE A 216 -35.43 6.42 -1.25
N LEU A 217 -35.08 6.90 -2.45
CA LEU A 217 -33.76 7.50 -2.70
C LEU A 217 -33.69 8.85 -1.95
N LYS A 218 -33.61 8.78 -0.62
CA LYS A 218 -33.31 9.91 0.25
C LYS A 218 -31.91 10.39 -0.12
N LYS A 219 -31.81 11.28 -1.12
CA LYS A 219 -30.59 12.07 -1.32
C LYS A 219 -30.30 12.72 0.03
N ARG A 220 -29.10 12.50 0.58
CA ARG A 220 -28.67 13.20 1.79
C ARG A 220 -28.97 14.69 1.59
N PRO A 221 -29.61 15.37 2.55
CA PRO A 221 -29.84 16.80 2.42
C PRO A 221 -28.47 17.46 2.22
N LYS A 222 -28.25 18.08 1.04
CA LYS A 222 -27.09 18.93 0.85
C LYS A 222 -27.23 20.06 1.85
N SER A 223 -26.17 20.34 2.63
CA SER A 223 -26.19 21.46 3.56
C SER A 223 -26.60 22.72 2.79
N THR A 224 -27.56 23.46 3.33
CA THR A 224 -28.03 24.68 2.69
C THR A 224 -26.87 25.68 2.67
N TRP A 225 -26.79 26.52 1.64
CA TRP A 225 -25.74 27.53 1.49
C TRP A 225 -25.62 28.44 2.73
N LYS A 226 -26.71 28.59 3.49
CA LYS A 226 -26.80 29.38 4.71
C LYS A 226 -26.05 28.73 5.88
N VAL A 227 -26.24 27.41 6.09
CA VAL A 227 -25.49 26.62 7.10
C VAL A 227 -24.00 26.59 6.77
N ARG A 228 -23.64 26.39 5.49
CA ARG A 228 -22.23 26.40 5.06
C ARG A 228 -21.55 27.76 5.30
N ARG A 229 -22.29 28.88 5.13
CA ARG A 229 -21.78 30.24 5.40
C ARG A 229 -21.59 30.52 6.89
N ILE A 230 -22.51 30.08 7.75
CA ILE A 230 -22.42 30.30 9.20
C ILE A 230 -21.17 29.57 9.76
N ASN A 231 -21.00 28.29 9.41
CA ASN A 231 -19.83 27.51 9.82
C ASN A 231 -18.50 28.11 9.33
N GLU A 232 -18.50 28.74 8.15
CA GLU A 232 -17.31 29.39 7.61
C GLU A 232 -16.95 30.69 8.36
N LYS A 233 -17.94 31.46 8.82
CA LYS A 233 -17.71 32.64 9.67
C LYS A 233 -17.13 32.23 11.03
N GLU A 234 -17.74 31.24 11.68
CA GLU A 234 -17.25 30.70 12.95
C GLU A 234 -15.83 30.15 12.83
N ARG A 235 -15.55 29.41 11.76
CA ARG A 235 -14.21 28.91 11.46
C ARG A 235 -13.18 30.03 11.30
N ARG A 236 -13.55 31.14 10.63
CA ARG A 236 -12.66 32.30 10.45
C ARG A 236 -12.34 32.99 11.76
N GLU A 237 -13.31 33.13 12.66
CA GLU A 237 -13.07 33.71 13.99
C GLU A 237 -12.12 32.83 14.82
N VAL A 238 -12.32 31.51 14.81
CA VAL A 238 -11.39 30.58 15.48
C VAL A 238 -9.98 30.69 14.90
N ILE A 239 -9.85 30.73 13.57
CA ILE A 239 -8.54 30.91 12.91
C ILE A 239 -7.90 32.25 13.31
N ARG A 240 -8.68 33.34 13.33
CA ARG A 240 -8.20 34.66 13.76
C ARG A 240 -7.68 34.60 15.20
N HIS A 241 -8.42 34.00 16.12
CA HIS A 241 -8.00 33.84 17.51
C HIS A 241 -6.73 32.99 17.64
N LEU A 242 -6.61 31.91 16.85
CA LEU A 242 -5.41 31.07 16.83
C LEU A 242 -4.18 31.82 16.30
N ILE A 243 -4.33 32.60 15.22
CA ILE A 243 -3.26 33.42 14.66
C ILE A 243 -2.81 34.45 15.67
N LEU A 244 -3.74 35.20 16.26
CA LEU A 244 -3.41 36.22 17.27
C LEU A 244 -2.70 35.59 18.48
N ARG A 245 -3.17 34.45 18.97
CA ARG A 245 -2.52 33.71 20.06
C ARG A 245 -1.11 33.23 19.67
N ASN A 246 -0.92 32.75 18.44
CA ASN A 246 0.36 32.26 17.97
C ASN A 246 1.38 33.41 17.82
N LEU A 247 0.96 34.53 17.20
CA LEU A 247 1.76 35.73 17.09
C LEU A 247 2.15 36.28 18.47
N ALA A 248 1.20 36.38 19.40
CA ALA A 248 1.48 36.79 20.78
C ALA A 248 2.49 35.86 21.48
N LYS A 249 2.36 34.53 21.28
CA LYS A 249 3.32 33.55 21.80
C LYS A 249 4.72 33.72 21.19
N LYS A 250 4.80 34.00 19.89
CA LYS A 250 6.08 34.24 19.18
C LYS A 250 6.75 35.53 19.66
N SER A 251 5.98 36.61 19.84
CA SER A 251 6.49 37.89 20.38
C SER A 251 7.00 37.77 21.83
N TYR A 252 6.43 36.85 22.63
CA TYR A 252 6.84 36.64 24.02
C TYR A 252 8.12 35.78 24.18
N HIS A 253 8.46 34.95 23.20
CA HIS A 253 9.72 34.18 23.17
C HIS A 253 10.54 34.52 21.91
N PRO A 254 11.25 35.67 21.87
CA PRO A 254 12.06 36.10 20.72
C PRO A 254 13.43 35.40 20.58
N GLU A 255 13.58 34.20 21.18
CA GLU A 255 14.69 33.25 21.10
C GLU A 255 15.91 33.45 22.01
N THR A 256 16.28 32.38 22.71
CA THR A 256 17.64 32.04 23.16
C THR A 256 18.50 31.49 22.01
N GLY A 257 18.42 32.06 20.81
CA GLY A 257 19.10 31.52 19.61
C GLY A 257 19.33 32.49 18.43
N THR A 258 18.73 33.69 18.42
CA THR A 258 18.82 34.63 17.29
C THR A 258 19.96 35.64 17.39
N GLU A 259 21.16 35.24 17.82
CA GLU A 259 22.34 36.11 17.72
C GLU A 259 23.29 35.75 16.55
N LEU A 260 23.07 34.65 15.83
CA LEU A 260 23.93 34.26 14.71
C LEU A 260 23.34 34.46 13.31
N ASN A 261 22.03 34.66 13.18
CA ASN A 261 21.36 34.76 11.86
C ASN A 261 20.92 36.19 11.49
N ALA A 262 21.07 37.17 12.39
CA ALA A 262 20.69 38.56 12.13
C ALA A 262 21.59 39.22 11.06
N SER A 263 22.79 38.70 10.82
CA SER A 263 23.72 39.22 9.82
C SER A 263 23.41 38.77 8.39
N GLN A 264 22.53 37.77 8.20
CA GLN A 264 22.25 37.16 6.89
C GLN A 264 20.87 37.56 6.33
N GLY A 265 19.90 37.89 7.20
CA GLY A 265 18.53 38.25 6.77
C GLY A 265 18.37 39.69 6.29
N GLU A 266 19.24 40.60 6.72
CA GLU A 266 19.17 42.03 6.34
C GLU A 266 19.63 42.25 4.89
N SER A 267 20.57 41.44 4.38
CA SER A 267 21.04 41.56 3.00
C SER A 267 20.00 41.07 1.96
N ASP A 268 19.16 40.12 2.33
CA ASP A 268 18.21 39.51 1.40
C ASP A 268 16.97 40.39 1.20
N HIS A 269 16.57 41.15 2.23
CA HIS A 269 15.43 42.06 2.12
C HIS A 269 15.74 43.36 1.36
N GLU A 270 16.98 43.88 1.42
CA GLU A 270 17.38 45.03 0.60
C GLU A 270 17.49 44.66 -0.89
N HIS A 271 17.91 43.44 -1.23
CA HIS A 271 17.94 43.00 -2.63
C HIS A 271 16.53 42.75 -3.21
N GLU A 272 15.59 42.23 -2.44
CA GLU A 272 14.23 41.97 -2.95
C GLU A 272 13.41 43.26 -3.10
N THR A 273 13.57 44.24 -2.19
CA THR A 273 12.91 45.54 -2.32
C THR A 273 13.49 46.38 -3.46
N THR A 274 14.81 46.41 -3.64
CA THR A 274 15.42 47.17 -4.75
C THR A 274 15.05 46.61 -6.13
N VAL A 275 14.93 45.29 -6.28
CA VAL A 275 14.47 44.65 -7.53
C VAL A 275 12.98 44.93 -7.78
N PHE A 276 12.16 44.99 -6.74
CA PHE A 276 10.73 45.30 -6.88
C PHE A 276 10.48 46.76 -7.32
N PHE A 277 11.26 47.71 -6.79
CA PHE A 277 11.19 49.12 -7.19
C PHE A 277 11.78 49.39 -8.59
N ALA A 278 12.81 48.66 -9.01
CA ALA A 278 13.37 48.78 -10.37
C ALA A 278 12.38 48.30 -11.45
N ASN A 279 11.66 47.20 -11.20
CA ASN A 279 10.69 46.66 -12.16
C ASN A 279 9.41 47.50 -12.26
N SER A 280 8.98 48.15 -11.18
CA SER A 280 7.80 49.02 -11.19
C SER A 280 8.11 50.41 -11.79
N GLY A 281 9.35 50.89 -11.70
CA GLY A 281 9.79 52.11 -12.40
C GLY A 281 9.86 51.96 -13.94
N LEU A 282 10.26 50.79 -14.45
CA LEU A 282 10.33 50.53 -15.89
C LEU A 282 8.95 50.43 -16.56
N GLN A 283 7.94 49.90 -15.85
CA GLN A 283 6.57 49.83 -16.39
C GLN A 283 5.88 51.21 -16.46
N ALA A 284 6.21 52.13 -15.57
CA ALA A 284 5.67 53.49 -15.59
C ALA A 284 6.24 54.36 -16.72
N SER A 285 7.43 54.04 -17.24
CA SER A 285 8.04 54.77 -18.36
C SER A 285 7.52 54.28 -19.72
N GLN A 286 7.18 52.99 -19.87
CA GLN A 286 6.62 52.44 -21.10
C GLN A 286 5.16 52.85 -21.37
N SER A 287 4.35 53.12 -20.34
CA SER A 287 2.94 53.50 -20.54
C SER A 287 2.75 54.94 -21.05
N ASN A 288 3.72 55.83 -20.85
CA ASN A 288 3.63 57.24 -21.26
C ASN A 288 4.16 57.52 -22.67
N GLY A 289 4.83 56.56 -23.33
CA GLY A 289 5.31 56.70 -24.71
C GLY A 289 4.30 56.31 -25.79
N ILE A 290 3.22 55.60 -25.43
CA ILE A 290 2.25 55.05 -26.40
C ILE A 290 1.03 55.98 -26.59
N ALA A 291 0.75 56.88 -25.64
CA ALA A 291 -0.42 57.75 -25.69
C ALA A 291 -0.28 59.01 -26.58
N THR A 292 0.92 59.31 -27.11
CA THR A 292 1.16 60.53 -27.91
C THR A 292 1.22 60.29 -29.43
N MET A 293 0.94 59.08 -29.91
CA MET A 293 1.13 58.73 -31.33
C MET A 293 -0.16 58.39 -32.11
N GLU A 294 -1.35 58.54 -31.50
CA GLU A 294 -2.64 58.20 -32.13
C GLU A 294 -3.55 59.40 -32.46
N THR A 295 -3.06 60.64 -32.34
CA THR A 295 -3.84 61.85 -32.72
C THR A 295 -3.12 62.72 -33.74
N THR A 296 -2.55 62.14 -34.81
CA THR A 296 -2.20 62.92 -36.01
C THR A 296 -2.24 62.03 -37.26
N LYS A 297 -3.39 62.00 -37.94
CA LYS A 297 -3.54 61.80 -39.40
C LYS A 297 -5.02 61.90 -39.81
N MET A 298 -5.45 63.12 -40.10
CA MET A 298 -6.08 63.41 -41.40
C MET A 298 -4.97 63.79 -42.36
#